data_AF-A0A6C0L9A2-F1
#
_entry.id   AF-A0A6C0L9A2-F1
#
_cell.length_a   1.000
_cell.length_b   1.000
_cell.length_c   1.000
_cell.angle_alpha   90.00
_cell.angle_beta   90.00
_cell.angle_gamma   90.00
#
_symmetry.space_group_name_H-M   'P 1'
#
loop_
_entity.id
_entity.type
_entity.pdbx_description
1 polymer ?
#
loop_
_entity_poly.entity_id
_entity_poly.type
_entity_poly.pdbx_seq_one_letter_code
_entity_poly.pdbx_strand_id
1 'polypeptide(L)' 'MQTRSQTTRAEFEVNIDFDEASRLWNSNKKKIKNGCYEYVCGKQLQNGEFCKKKTKNSPFCFVHKNKM' A
#
# COMPACT_ATOMS: atom_id res chain seq x y z
N MET A 1 -7.55 -30.09 23.44
CA MET A 1 -7.12 -29.09 22.44
C MET A 1 -7.56 -29.57 21.07
N GLN A 2 -8.42 -28.79 20.39
CA GLN A 2 -8.75 -29.05 18.98
C GLN A 2 -7.52 -28.71 18.13
N THR A 3 -7.12 -29.61 17.23
CA THR A 3 -6.04 -29.29 16.27
C THR A 3 -6.59 -28.40 15.17
N ARG A 4 -5.71 -27.65 14.49
CA ARG A 4 -6.09 -26.74 13.39
C ARG A 4 -6.88 -27.40 12.25
N SER A 5 -6.83 -28.73 12.15
CA SER A 5 -7.59 -29.54 11.18
C SER A 5 -9.03 -29.85 11.62
N GLN A 6 -9.36 -29.69 12.91
CA GLN A 6 -10.67 -29.99 13.49
C GLN A 6 -11.58 -28.74 13.58
N THR A 7 -11.15 -27.59 13.06
CA THR A 7 -11.97 -26.38 12.96
C THR A 7 -12.83 -26.43 11.71
N THR A 8 -14.16 -26.33 11.87
CA THR A 8 -15.09 -26.09 10.77
C THR A 8 -14.66 -24.83 10.01
N ARG A 9 -14.27 -24.98 8.74
CA ARG A 9 -13.86 -23.86 7.89
C ARG A 9 -15.11 -23.19 7.35
N ALA A 10 -15.31 -21.92 7.71
CA ALA A 10 -16.23 -21.07 6.98
C ALA A 10 -15.71 -20.89 5.55
N GLU A 11 -16.53 -21.22 4.57
CA GLU A 11 -16.26 -20.90 3.17
C GLU A 11 -16.66 -19.44 2.94
N PHE A 12 -15.70 -18.63 2.53
CA PHE A 12 -15.91 -17.24 2.16
C PHE A 12 -15.86 -17.11 0.65
N GLU A 13 -16.70 -16.25 0.09
CA GLU A 13 -16.57 -15.85 -1.31
C GLU A 13 -15.23 -15.14 -1.50
N VAL A 14 -14.40 -15.68 -2.41
CA VAL A 14 -13.07 -15.16 -2.69
C VAL A 14 -13.19 -14.06 -3.75
N ASN A 15 -13.51 -12.85 -3.30
CA ASN A 15 -13.53 -11.65 -4.14
C ASN A 15 -12.31 -10.77 -3.82
N ILE A 16 -11.14 -11.15 -4.35
CA ILE A 16 -9.87 -10.44 -4.12
C ILE A 16 -9.53 -9.62 -5.37
N ASP A 17 -9.60 -8.29 -5.26
CA ASP A 17 -9.12 -7.37 -6.30
C ASP A 17 -7.59 -7.18 -6.18
N PHE A 18 -6.85 -7.95 -6.97
CA PHE A 18 -5.39 -7.82 -7.03
C PHE A 18 -4.93 -6.56 -7.76
N ASP A 19 -5.73 -6.01 -8.66
CA ASP A 19 -5.37 -4.86 -9.49
C ASP A 19 -5.43 -3.57 -8.66
N GLU A 20 -6.49 -3.39 -7.88
CA GLU A 20 -6.59 -2.29 -6.91
C GLU A 20 -5.54 -2.41 -5.82
N ALA A 21 -5.34 -3.62 -5.26
CA ALA A 21 -4.32 -3.86 -4.26
C ALA A 21 -2.91 -3.51 -4.79
N SER A 22 -2.60 -3.92 -6.03
CA SER A 22 -1.33 -3.59 -6.69
C SER A 22 -1.18 -2.09 -6.94
N ARG A 23 -2.25 -1.41 -7.37
CA ARG A 23 -2.26 0.05 -7.56
C ARG A 23 -1.99 0.80 -6.25
N LEU A 24 -2.66 0.42 -5.17
CA LEU A 24 -2.46 1.00 -3.83
C LEU A 24 -1.07 0.68 -3.26
N TRP A 25 -0.53 -0.50 -3.52
CA TRP A 25 0.84 -0.84 -3.13
C TRP A 25 1.88 0.02 -3.83
N ASN A 26 1.70 0.26 -5.14
CA ASN A 26 2.57 1.08 -5.96
C ASN A 26 2.35 2.59 -5.76
N SER A 27 1.27 3.01 -5.12
CA SER A 27 1.02 4.43 -4.82
C SER A 27 1.94 4.95 -3.72
N ASN A 28 2.21 4.13 -2.69
CA ASN A 28 3.03 4.49 -1.54
C ASN A 28 4.47 3.92 -1.58
N LYS A 29 4.84 3.22 -2.65
CA LYS A 29 6.19 2.72 -2.89
C LYS A 29 6.67 3.08 -4.28
N LYS A 30 7.98 3.26 -4.42
CA LYS A 30 8.64 3.33 -5.72
C LYS A 30 9.72 2.27 -5.79
N LYS A 31 9.88 1.70 -6.98
CA LYS A 31 11.00 0.80 -7.29
C LYS A 31 12.30 1.62 -7.35
N ILE A 32 13.34 1.13 -6.71
CA ILE A 32 14.70 1.67 -6.77
C ILE A 32 15.61 0.68 -7.50
N LYS A 33 16.92 0.99 -7.56
CA LYS A 33 17.90 0.09 -8.17
C LYS A 33 17.93 -1.28 -7.44
N ASN A 34 18.36 -2.31 -8.15
CA ASN A 34 18.54 -3.68 -7.65
C ASN A 34 17.25 -4.37 -7.16
N GLY A 35 16.09 -3.98 -7.70
CA GLY A 35 14.81 -4.64 -7.37
C GLY A 35 14.26 -4.29 -5.99
N CYS A 36 14.86 -3.34 -5.28
CA CYS A 36 14.37 -2.87 -3.99
C CYS A 36 13.24 -1.82 -4.16
N TYR A 37 12.54 -1.53 -3.06
CA TYR A 37 11.47 -0.52 -3.01
C TYR A 37 11.72 0.44 -1.85
N GLU A 38 11.32 1.70 -2.04
CA GLU A 38 11.37 2.74 -1.01
C GLU A 38 9.97 3.32 -0.81
N TYR A 39 9.60 3.59 0.44
CA TYR A 39 8.35 4.27 0.77
C TYR A 39 8.36 5.73 0.31
N VAL A 40 7.20 6.20 -0.15
CA VAL A 40 6.96 7.55 -0.64
C VAL A 40 5.66 8.11 -0.09
N CYS A 41 5.42 9.40 -0.32
CA CYS A 41 4.27 10.13 0.20
C CYS A 41 2.91 9.54 -0.18
N GLY A 42 2.75 9.03 -1.41
CA GLY A 42 1.51 8.39 -1.86
C GLY A 42 0.25 9.26 -1.87
N LYS A 43 0.34 10.57 -1.63
CA LYS A 43 -0.81 11.48 -1.69
C LYS A 43 -1.24 11.68 -3.14
N GLN A 44 -2.54 11.51 -3.42
CA GLN A 44 -3.11 11.77 -4.73
C GLN A 44 -3.04 13.27 -5.05
N LEU A 45 -2.51 13.58 -6.23
CA LEU A 45 -2.37 14.92 -6.79
C LEU A 45 -3.61 15.26 -7.63
N GLN A 46 -3.81 16.53 -7.96
CA GLN A 46 -4.96 16.97 -8.76
C GLN A 46 -4.98 16.39 -10.19
N ASN A 47 -3.81 15.95 -10.70
CA ASN A 47 -3.69 15.28 -12.00
C ASN A 47 -3.97 13.77 -11.93
N GLY A 48 -4.41 13.24 -10.79
CA GLY A 48 -4.68 11.81 -10.59
C GLY A 48 -3.44 10.96 -10.28
N GLU A 49 -2.23 11.52 -10.37
CA GLU A 49 -0.98 10.83 -10.03
C GLU A 49 -0.74 10.80 -8.51
N PHE A 50 0.13 9.90 -8.07
CA PHE A 50 0.53 9.81 -6.66
C PHE A 50 1.89 10.49 -6.42
N CYS A 51 1.99 11.20 -5.29
CA CYS A 51 3.22 11.86 -4.90
C CYS A 51 4.33 10.84 -4.57
N LYS A 52 5.38 10.77 -5.40
CA LYS A 52 6.54 9.86 -5.21
C LYS A 52 7.71 10.49 -4.42
N LYS A 53 7.48 11.61 -3.74
CA LYS A 53 8.50 12.25 -2.90
C LYS A 53 8.84 11.35 -1.71
N LYS A 54 10.13 11.27 -1.38
CA LYS A 54 10.62 10.47 -0.24
C LYS A 54 9.99 10.96 1.06
N THR A 55 9.57 10.01 1.87
CA THR A 55 9.19 10.23 3.26
C THR A 55 10.38 9.88 4.15
N LYS A 56 10.49 10.56 5.30
CA LYS A 56 11.48 10.19 6.33
C LYS A 56 10.76 9.38 7.41
N ASN A 57 10.15 10.08 8.37
CA ASN A 57 9.47 9.48 9.52
C ASN A 57 7.97 9.82 9.54
N SER A 58 7.40 10.20 8.40
CA SER A 58 6.00 10.57 8.28
C SER A 58 5.36 9.91 7.07
N PRO A 59 4.06 9.61 7.11
CA PRO A 59 3.34 9.07 5.94
C PRO A 59 3.35 10.03 4.75
N PHE A 60 3.51 11.35 5.00
CA PHE A 60 3.51 12.39 3.98
C PHE A 60 4.86 13.08 3.83
N CYS A 61 5.17 13.57 2.62
CA CYS A 61 6.35 14.42 2.40
C CYS A 61 6.17 15.79 3.03
N PHE A 62 7.24 16.57 3.15
CA PHE A 62 7.22 17.91 3.77
C PHE A 62 6.13 18.83 3.20
N VAL A 63 5.86 18.77 1.89
CA VAL A 63 4.83 19.58 1.21
C VAL A 63 3.40 19.16 1.58
N HIS A 64 3.21 17.89 1.95
CA HIS A 64 1.90 17.32 2.25
C HIS A 64 1.68 17.04 3.74
N LYS A 65 2.69 17.25 4.59
CA LYS A 65 2.61 17.01 6.03
C LYS A 65 1.55 17.88 6.72
N ASN A 66 1.28 19.07 6.18
CA ASN A 66 0.33 20.04 6.75
C ASN A 66 -0.96 20.20 5.93
N LYS A 67 -1.14 19.39 4.89
CA LYS A 67 -2.40 19.34 4.13
C LYS A 67 -3.11 18.06 4.55
N MET A 68 -3.76 18.10 5.72
CA MET A 68 -4.73 17.07 6.10
C MET A 68 -5.84 17.02 5.08
#